data_AF-A0A2I2ZD93-F1
#
_entry.id   AF-A0A2I2ZD93-F1
#
_cell.length_a   1.000
_cell.length_b   1.000
_cell.length_c   1.000
_cell.angle_alpha   90.00
_cell.angle_beta   90.00
_cell.angle_gamma   90.00
#
_symmetry.space_group_name_H-M   'P 1'
#
loop_
_entity.id
_entity.type
_entity.pdbx_description
1 polymer ?
#
loop_
_entity_poly.entity_id
_entity_poly.type
_entity_poly.pdbx_seq_one_letter_code
_entity_poly.pdbx_strand_id
1 'polypeptide(L)'
;MGPRLGNRPFSLRLFIVLWVTGVTFNVTTTDTKRQTERVQKLCPGGQLPFLLHGTEVHTDTNKMVEFLEAVLCPPRYPKLAALNPESNTAGLDIFAKFSAYIKNSNPALNDNLQKGLLEALKVLDNYLTSPLPKEVDETSAEDEGISQRKFLNGNELTLADCNLLPKLHIVQVVCKKYRGFNIPEAFPGTLESLEPGRRRLQ
;
A
#
# COMPACT_ATOMS: atom_id res chain seq x y z
N MET A 1 5.91 17.77 -22.00
CA MET A 1 6.01 16.55 -21.16
C MET A 1 5.75 16.96 -19.73
N GLY A 2 4.65 16.47 -19.12
CA GLY A 2 4.37 16.74 -17.70
C GLY A 2 5.41 16.05 -16.79
N PRO A 3 5.60 16.55 -15.57
CA PRO A 3 6.49 15.89 -14.61
C PRO A 3 6.00 14.47 -14.31
N ARG A 4 6.91 13.49 -14.41
CA ARG A 4 6.59 12.09 -14.12
C ARG A 4 6.47 11.92 -12.61
N LEU A 5 5.43 11.23 -12.16
CA LEU A 5 5.33 10.77 -10.76
C LEU A 5 6.53 9.86 -10.46
N GLY A 6 7.40 10.29 -9.54
CA GLY A 6 8.53 9.50 -9.10
C GLY A 6 8.08 8.27 -8.31
N ASN A 7 8.83 7.17 -8.39
CA ASN A 7 8.53 5.92 -7.68
C ASN A 7 8.80 6.04 -6.18
N ARG A 8 7.87 6.66 -5.44
CA ARG A 8 7.96 6.82 -3.98
C ARG A 8 6.71 6.24 -3.30
N PRO A 9 6.83 5.12 -2.56
CA PRO A 9 5.67 4.42 -1.99
C PRO A 9 4.86 5.31 -1.04
N PHE A 10 5.52 6.20 -0.28
CA PHE A 10 4.84 7.14 0.62
C PHE A 10 4.01 8.19 -0.12
N SER A 11 4.52 8.72 -1.25
CA SER A 11 3.77 9.66 -2.09
C SER A 11 2.57 8.98 -2.76
N LEU A 12 2.75 7.74 -3.22
CA LEU A 12 1.67 6.93 -3.79
C LEU A 12 0.60 6.60 -2.75
N ARG A 13 0.98 6.26 -1.52
CA ARG A 13 0.03 6.03 -0.41
C ARG A 13 -0.90 7.22 -0.21
N LEU A 14 -0.34 8.44 -0.06
CA LEU A 14 -1.16 9.64 0.14
C LEU A 14 -2.04 9.96 -1.07
N PHE A 15 -1.51 9.78 -2.29
CA PHE A 15 -2.28 9.96 -3.50
C PHE A 15 -3.49 9.04 -3.56
N ILE A 16 -3.30 7.75 -3.26
CA ILE A 16 -4.39 6.76 -3.25
C ILE A 16 -5.41 7.11 -2.15
N VAL A 17 -4.96 7.50 -0.95
CA VAL A 17 -5.88 7.93 0.13
C VAL A 17 -6.76 9.10 -0.34
N LEU A 18 -6.17 10.17 -0.88
CA LEU A 18 -6.92 11.33 -1.38
C LEU A 18 -7.84 10.98 -2.57
N TRP A 19 -7.42 10.03 -3.41
CA TRP A 19 -8.23 9.57 -4.53
C TRP A 19 -9.46 8.77 -4.06
N VAL A 20 -9.28 7.84 -3.13
CA VAL A 20 -10.34 6.96 -2.62
C VAL A 20 -11.34 7.73 -1.75
N THR A 21 -10.91 8.78 -1.03
CA THR A 21 -11.85 9.65 -0.31
C THR A 21 -12.75 10.46 -1.24
N GLY A 22 -12.40 10.63 -2.51
CA GLY A 22 -13.16 11.43 -3.47
C GLY A 22 -13.08 12.95 -3.22
N VAL A 23 -12.16 13.40 -2.36
CA VAL A 23 -11.92 14.82 -2.13
C VAL A 23 -11.30 15.46 -3.38
N THR A 24 -11.57 16.74 -3.62
CA THR A 24 -10.83 17.50 -4.63
C THR A 24 -9.47 17.91 -4.08
N PHE A 25 -8.39 17.58 -4.76
CA PHE A 25 -7.02 17.91 -4.35
C PHE A 25 -6.13 18.21 -5.55
N ASN A 26 -5.02 18.91 -5.29
CA ASN A 26 -3.98 19.19 -6.29
C ASN A 26 -2.70 18.45 -5.94
N VAL A 27 -2.04 17.90 -6.97
CA VAL A 27 -0.73 17.25 -6.83
C VAL A 27 0.35 18.14 -7.43
N THR A 28 1.28 18.59 -6.58
CA THR A 28 2.47 19.30 -7.02
C THR A 28 3.67 18.38 -6.94
N THR A 29 4.23 18.02 -8.09
CA THR A 29 5.51 17.30 -8.15
C THR A 29 6.65 18.29 -7.94
N THR A 30 7.66 17.90 -7.14
CA THR A 30 8.81 18.75 -6.84
C THR A 30 10.09 18.02 -7.24
N ASP A 31 10.98 18.73 -7.94
CA ASP A 31 12.36 18.29 -8.14
C ASP A 31 13.16 18.54 -6.86
N THR A 32 13.64 17.48 -6.22
CA THR A 32 14.43 17.57 -4.99
C THR A 32 15.75 18.28 -5.18
N LYS A 33 16.29 18.31 -6.41
CA LYS A 33 17.53 19.01 -6.76
C LYS A 33 17.30 20.48 -7.10
N ARG A 34 16.06 20.87 -7.44
CA ARG A 34 15.68 22.21 -7.89
C ARG A 34 14.36 22.63 -7.26
N GLN A 35 14.34 22.75 -5.94
CA GLN A 35 13.13 23.17 -5.22
C GLN A 35 12.84 24.65 -5.47
N THR A 36 11.60 24.98 -5.79
CA THR A 36 11.15 26.37 -5.91
C THR A 36 11.16 27.08 -4.55
N GLU A 37 11.33 28.40 -4.52
CA GLU A 37 11.28 29.19 -3.28
C GLU A 37 10.00 28.93 -2.47
N ARG A 38 8.86 28.76 -3.16
CA ARG A 38 7.58 28.46 -2.52
C ARG A 38 7.63 27.14 -1.75
N VAL A 39 8.20 26.08 -2.33
CA VAL A 39 8.32 24.79 -1.64
C VAL A 39 9.28 24.88 -0.47
N GLN A 40 10.41 25.56 -0.63
CA GLN A 40 11.37 25.76 0.46
C GLN A 40 10.77 26.54 1.64
N LYS A 41 9.93 27.55 1.37
CA LYS A 41 9.20 28.30 2.42
C LYS A 41 8.16 27.45 3.13
N LEU A 42 7.44 26.60 2.41
CA LEU A 42 6.40 25.73 2.98
C LEU A 42 6.99 24.56 3.76
N CYS A 43 8.08 23.97 3.28
CA CYS A 43 8.74 22.83 3.91
C CYS A 43 10.26 23.06 3.94
N PRO A 44 10.77 23.90 4.87
CA PRO A 44 12.19 24.23 4.94
C PRO A 44 13.08 23.03 5.27
N GLY A 45 12.53 22.00 5.94
CA GLY A 45 13.24 20.75 6.18
C GLY A 45 13.33 19.83 4.95
N GLY A 46 12.70 20.18 3.83
CA GLY A 46 12.77 19.44 2.58
C GLY A 46 12.14 18.04 2.62
N GLN A 47 11.35 17.73 3.65
CA GLN A 47 10.68 16.44 3.78
C GLN A 47 9.67 16.23 2.65
N LEU A 48 9.61 15.00 2.15
CA LEU A 48 8.65 14.62 1.11
C LEU A 48 8.15 13.18 1.33
N PRO A 49 6.87 12.89 1.04
CA PRO A 49 5.82 13.86 0.67
C PRO A 49 5.50 14.80 1.84
N PHE A 50 4.87 15.94 1.54
CA PHE A 50 4.21 16.80 2.53
C PHE A 50 2.81 17.16 2.03
N LEU A 51 1.90 17.46 2.96
CA LEU A 51 0.53 17.88 2.70
C LEU A 51 0.36 19.33 3.17
N LEU A 52 -0.22 20.17 2.32
CA LEU A 52 -0.66 21.52 2.69
C LEU A 52 -2.19 21.50 2.78
N HIS A 53 -2.73 21.72 3.96
CA HIS A 53 -4.17 21.85 4.20
C HIS A 53 -4.49 23.25 4.73
N GLY A 54 -5.15 24.07 3.90
CA GLY A 54 -5.27 25.50 4.17
C GLY A 54 -3.88 26.15 4.24
N THR A 55 -3.47 26.55 5.44
CA THR A 55 -2.14 27.13 5.73
C THR A 55 -1.22 26.18 6.49
N GLU A 56 -1.72 25.01 6.92
CA GLU A 56 -0.97 24.07 7.75
C GLU A 56 -0.20 23.06 6.89
N VAL A 57 1.06 22.81 7.26
CA VAL A 57 1.94 21.88 6.56
C VAL A 57 2.20 20.65 7.43
N HIS A 58 1.92 19.47 6.89
CA HIS A 58 2.17 18.18 7.51
C HIS A 58 3.25 17.42 6.73
N THR A 59 4.25 16.87 7.41
CA THR A 59 5.44 16.27 6.77
C THR A 59 5.64 14.79 7.10
N ASP A 60 5.01 14.26 8.15
CA ASP A 60 5.04 12.84 8.48
C ASP A 60 3.89 12.09 7.79
N THR A 61 4.21 11.07 6.99
CA THR A 61 3.20 10.38 6.17
C THR A 61 2.13 9.67 7.00
N ASN A 62 2.47 9.09 8.16
CA ASN A 62 1.48 8.44 9.00
C ASN A 62 0.55 9.48 9.64
N LYS A 63 1.12 10.55 10.19
CA LYS A 63 0.32 11.67 10.75
C LYS A 63 -0.56 12.34 9.70
N MET A 64 -0.08 12.46 8.46
CA MET A 64 -0.89 12.96 7.35
C MET A 64 -2.10 12.07 7.08
N VAL A 65 -1.92 10.74 7.05
CA VAL A 65 -3.03 9.81 6.84
C VAL A 65 -4.00 9.84 8.01
N GLU A 66 -3.51 9.87 9.25
CA GLU A 66 -4.36 10.01 10.46
C GLU A 66 -5.17 11.31 10.43
N PHE A 67 -4.54 12.42 10.06
CA PHE A 67 -5.20 13.71 9.88
C PHE A 67 -6.28 13.65 8.80
N LEU A 68 -5.96 13.08 7.63
CA LEU A 68 -6.92 12.95 6.53
C LEU A 68 -8.13 12.09 6.92
N GLU A 69 -7.93 10.97 7.61
CA GLU A 69 -9.04 10.12 8.09
C GLU A 69 -9.93 10.86 9.11
N ALA A 70 -9.34 11.68 9.98
CA ALA A 70 -10.10 12.46 10.97
C ALA A 70 -10.90 13.60 10.33
N VAL A 71 -10.32 14.30 9.34
CA VAL A 71 -10.91 15.48 8.70
C VAL A 71 -11.88 15.09 7.57
N LEU A 72 -11.54 14.06 6.79
CA LEU A 72 -12.35 13.56 5.67
C LEU A 72 -13.24 12.42 6.15
N CYS A 73 -14.19 12.74 7.02
CA CYS A 73 -15.06 11.76 7.67
C CYS A 73 -16.54 11.84 7.20
N PRO A 74 -17.36 10.83 7.54
CA PRO A 74 -18.80 10.84 7.26
C PRO A 74 -19.53 12.03 7.89
N PRO A 75 -20.64 12.50 7.30
CA PRO A 75 -21.36 11.92 6.16
C PRO A 75 -20.81 12.32 4.79
N ARG A 76 -19.84 13.24 4.74
CA ARG A 76 -19.35 13.83 3.47
C ARG A 76 -18.37 12.94 2.74
N TYR A 77 -17.54 12.18 3.47
CA TYR A 77 -16.52 11.29 2.91
C TYR A 77 -16.60 9.91 3.56
N PRO A 78 -16.20 8.84 2.85
CA PRO A 78 -16.21 7.49 3.41
C PRO A 78 -15.14 7.35 4.51
N LYS A 79 -15.44 6.53 5.52
CA LYS A 79 -14.45 6.09 6.50
C LYS A 79 -13.54 5.04 5.85
N LEU A 80 -12.22 5.24 5.86
CA LEU A 80 -11.26 4.35 5.21
C LEU A 80 -10.50 3.45 6.19
N ALA A 81 -10.60 3.68 7.49
CA ALA A 81 -9.99 2.81 8.48
C ALA A 81 -10.50 1.36 8.37
N ALA A 82 -9.58 0.40 8.40
CA ALA A 82 -9.93 -1.02 8.42
C ALA A 82 -10.69 -1.37 9.71
N LEU A 83 -11.68 -2.25 9.58
CA LEU A 83 -12.49 -2.76 10.68
C LEU A 83 -11.74 -3.85 11.47
N ASN A 84 -10.99 -4.70 10.77
CA ASN A 84 -10.19 -5.77 11.38
C ASN A 84 -8.77 -5.25 11.65
N PRO A 85 -8.30 -5.23 12.91
CA PRO A 85 -6.97 -4.74 13.24
C PRO A 85 -5.84 -5.47 12.48
N GLU A 86 -6.01 -6.77 12.23
CA GLU A 86 -5.05 -7.60 11.50
C GLU A 86 -4.84 -7.14 10.05
N SER A 87 -5.84 -6.51 9.41
CA SER A 87 -5.67 -5.94 8.08
C SER A 87 -4.59 -4.87 8.05
N ASN A 88 -4.41 -4.13 9.15
CA ASN A 88 -3.40 -3.06 9.23
C ASN A 88 -1.98 -3.61 9.35
N THR A 89 -1.81 -4.86 9.79
CA THR A 89 -0.52 -5.50 10.04
C THR A 89 -0.12 -6.52 8.98
N ALA A 90 -1.08 -7.03 8.21
CA ALA A 90 -0.85 -7.97 7.11
C ALA A 90 0.16 -7.43 6.08
N GLY A 91 1.25 -8.16 5.87
CA GLY A 91 2.28 -7.83 4.87
C GLY A 91 3.18 -6.63 5.20
N LEU A 92 3.18 -6.11 6.44
CA LEU A 92 4.00 -4.95 6.82
C LEU A 92 5.51 -5.19 6.66
N ASP A 93 5.99 -6.42 6.86
CA ASP A 93 7.40 -6.78 6.82
C ASP A 93 7.92 -7.10 5.40
N ILE A 94 7.02 -7.35 4.44
CA ILE A 94 7.37 -7.70 3.05
C ILE A 94 8.35 -6.70 2.44
N PHE A 95 8.10 -5.39 2.60
CA PHE A 95 8.94 -4.37 1.99
C PHE A 95 10.35 -4.30 2.61
N ALA A 96 10.49 -4.64 3.89
CA ALA A 96 11.78 -4.74 4.56
C ALA A 96 12.57 -5.97 4.06
N LYS A 97 11.91 -7.14 3.96
CA LYS A 97 12.48 -8.37 3.40
C LYS A 97 12.91 -8.18 1.94
N PHE A 98 12.03 -7.59 1.13
CA PHE A 98 12.34 -7.17 -0.24
C PHE A 98 13.56 -6.26 -0.30
N SER A 99 13.62 -5.23 0.54
CA SER A 99 14.72 -4.27 0.56
C SER A 99 16.06 -4.95 0.87
N ALA A 100 16.08 -5.91 1.80
CA ALA A 100 17.26 -6.71 2.11
C ALA A 100 17.66 -7.59 0.91
N TYR A 101 16.70 -8.30 0.32
CA TYR A 101 16.92 -9.18 -0.83
C TYR A 101 17.44 -8.44 -2.06
N ILE A 102 16.81 -7.32 -2.44
CA ILE A 102 17.16 -6.62 -3.68
C ILE A 102 18.52 -5.93 -3.59
N LYS A 103 18.86 -5.37 -2.42
CA LYS A 103 20.14 -4.68 -2.18
C LYS A 103 21.31 -5.63 -1.93
N ASN A 104 21.06 -6.92 -1.73
CA ASN A 104 22.12 -7.88 -1.46
C ASN A 104 23.09 -8.01 -2.63
N SER A 105 24.38 -7.90 -2.33
CA SER A 105 25.47 -8.13 -3.27
C SER A 105 26.24 -9.44 -3.02
N ASN A 106 25.98 -10.13 -1.89
CA ASN A 106 26.64 -11.38 -1.55
C ASN A 106 25.86 -12.61 -2.05
N PRO A 107 26.34 -13.36 -3.06
CA PRO A 107 25.60 -14.48 -3.62
C PRO A 107 25.24 -15.57 -2.60
N ALA A 108 26.07 -15.78 -1.58
CA ALA A 108 25.84 -16.81 -0.56
C ALA A 108 24.60 -16.56 0.31
N LEU A 109 24.09 -15.32 0.33
CA LEU A 109 22.89 -14.94 1.09
C LEU A 109 21.62 -14.89 0.24
N ASN A 110 21.71 -15.05 -1.09
CA ASN A 110 20.59 -14.87 -2.00
C ASN A 110 19.41 -15.78 -1.66
N ASP A 111 19.65 -17.08 -1.49
CA ASP A 111 18.60 -18.07 -1.27
C ASP A 111 17.88 -17.82 0.05
N ASN A 112 18.63 -17.49 1.11
CA ASN A 112 18.06 -17.19 2.43
C ASN A 112 17.19 -15.93 2.38
N LEU A 113 17.67 -14.86 1.74
CA LEU A 113 16.90 -13.61 1.62
C LEU A 113 15.67 -13.78 0.73
N GLN A 114 15.77 -14.54 -0.36
CA GLN A 114 14.64 -14.88 -1.22
C GLN A 114 13.61 -15.71 -0.46
N LYS A 115 14.06 -16.70 0.32
CA LYS A 115 13.19 -17.50 1.18
C LYS A 115 12.46 -16.63 2.20
N GLY A 116 13.16 -15.70 2.85
CA GLY A 116 12.53 -14.77 3.80
C GLY A 116 11.50 -13.83 3.15
N LEU A 117 11.70 -13.45 1.88
CA LEU A 117 10.68 -12.71 1.12
C LEU A 117 9.47 -13.59 0.76
N LEU A 118 9.71 -14.85 0.35
CA LEU A 118 8.65 -15.81 0.05
C LEU A 118 7.80 -16.15 1.27
N GLU A 119 8.41 -16.32 2.44
CA GLU A 119 7.70 -16.55 3.70
C GLU A 119 6.78 -15.38 4.04
N ALA A 120 7.26 -14.14 3.94
CA ALA A 120 6.43 -12.94 4.19
C ALA A 120 5.28 -12.81 3.18
N LEU A 121 5.53 -13.11 1.89
CA LEU A 121 4.46 -13.17 0.87
C LEU A 121 3.45 -14.27 1.17
N LYS A 122 3.89 -15.44 1.65
CA LYS A 122 2.99 -16.54 2.02
C LYS A 122 2.12 -16.19 3.21
N VAL A 123 2.64 -15.47 4.20
CA VAL A 123 1.83 -14.98 5.33
C VAL A 123 0.74 -14.03 4.85
N LEU A 124 1.05 -13.11 3.93
CA LEU A 124 0.04 -12.24 3.32
C LEU A 124 -0.99 -13.03 2.50
N ASP A 125 -0.54 -14.00 1.71
CA ASP A 125 -1.41 -14.87 0.92
C ASP A 125 -2.40 -15.63 1.81
N ASN A 126 -1.91 -16.25 2.88
CA ASN A 126 -2.73 -16.95 3.86
C ASN A 126 -3.80 -16.00 4.42
N TYR A 127 -3.40 -14.81 4.84
CA TYR A 127 -4.34 -13.79 5.32
C TYR A 127 -5.43 -13.49 4.29
N LEU A 128 -5.06 -13.22 3.04
CA LEU A 128 -5.99 -12.90 1.95
C LEU A 128 -6.95 -14.05 1.60
N THR A 129 -6.53 -15.30 1.80
CA THR A 129 -7.36 -16.48 1.53
C THR A 129 -8.22 -16.92 2.72
N SER A 130 -7.89 -16.51 3.94
CA SER A 130 -8.65 -16.83 5.16
C SER A 130 -9.87 -15.92 5.30
N PRO A 131 -11.10 -16.45 5.51
CA PRO A 131 -12.29 -15.64 5.71
C PRO A 131 -12.16 -14.64 6.86
N LEU A 132 -12.64 -13.41 6.66
CA LEU A 132 -12.80 -12.45 7.75
C LEU A 132 -14.06 -12.79 8.57
N PRO A 133 -14.19 -12.31 9.82
CA PRO A 133 -15.37 -12.57 10.66
C PRO A 133 -16.72 -12.21 10.01
N LYS A 134 -16.74 -11.22 9.11
CA LYS A 134 -17.95 -10.81 8.38
C LYS A 134 -18.33 -11.78 7.24
N GLU A 135 -17.40 -12.61 6.78
CA GLU A 135 -17.61 -13.61 5.72
C GLU A 135 -18.07 -14.96 6.27
N VAL A 136 -17.92 -15.18 7.59
CA VAL A 136 -18.35 -16.41 8.25
C VAL A 136 -19.82 -16.27 8.64
N ASP A 137 -20.66 -17.15 8.11
CA ASP A 137 -22.05 -17.27 8.52
C ASP A 137 -22.13 -18.14 9.78
N GLU A 138 -22.62 -17.59 10.89
CA GLU A 138 -22.79 -18.27 12.18
C GLU A 138 -23.70 -19.52 12.08
N THR A 139 -24.46 -19.68 10.99
CA THR A 139 -25.42 -20.77 10.80
C THR A 139 -24.98 -21.86 9.80
N SER A 140 -23.86 -21.70 9.11
CA SER A 140 -23.37 -22.67 8.13
C SER A 140 -22.34 -23.63 8.73
N ALA A 141 -22.68 -24.92 8.83
CA ALA A 141 -21.82 -25.99 9.38
C ALA A 141 -20.80 -26.55 8.36
N GLU A 142 -20.65 -25.91 7.21
CA GLU A 142 -19.85 -26.38 6.08
C GLU A 142 -18.61 -25.48 5.95
N ASP A 143 -17.42 -26.12 6.02
CA ASP A 143 -16.05 -25.59 5.89
C ASP A 143 -15.88 -24.06 5.80
N GLU A 144 -15.06 -23.49 6.69
CA GLU A 144 -14.46 -22.15 6.52
C GLU A 144 -13.79 -22.06 5.14
N GLY A 145 -14.54 -21.58 4.15
CA GLY A 145 -14.16 -21.63 2.75
C GLY A 145 -12.99 -20.69 2.43
N ILE A 146 -12.61 -20.64 1.15
CA ILE A 146 -11.65 -19.64 0.67
C ILE A 146 -12.35 -18.28 0.64
N SER A 147 -11.75 -17.26 1.26
CA SER A 147 -12.27 -15.88 1.24
C SER A 147 -12.49 -15.40 -0.20
N GLN A 148 -13.57 -14.64 -0.41
CA GLN A 148 -13.94 -14.08 -1.71
C GLN A 148 -13.74 -12.56 -1.75
N ARG A 149 -13.14 -11.99 -0.70
CA ARG A 149 -12.95 -10.55 -0.58
C ARG A 149 -11.94 -10.02 -1.59
N LYS A 150 -12.17 -8.80 -2.05
CA LYS A 150 -11.29 -8.15 -3.03
C LYS A 150 -10.01 -7.59 -2.40
N PHE A 151 -10.09 -7.05 -1.19
CA PHE A 151 -9.06 -6.24 -0.53
C PHE A 151 -8.79 -6.74 0.91
N LEU A 152 -7.78 -6.18 1.58
CA LEU A 152 -7.32 -6.69 2.89
C LEU A 152 -8.44 -6.82 3.91
N ASN A 153 -9.36 -5.85 3.95
CA ASN A 153 -10.42 -5.75 4.95
C ASN A 153 -11.83 -5.97 4.39
N GLY A 154 -11.98 -6.48 3.17
CA GLY A 154 -13.28 -6.72 2.54
C GLY A 154 -13.33 -6.35 1.06
N ASN A 155 -14.48 -5.91 0.58
CA ASN A 155 -14.69 -5.59 -0.84
C ASN A 155 -14.37 -4.14 -1.23
N GLU A 156 -14.11 -3.29 -0.23
CA GLU A 156 -13.77 -1.87 -0.40
C GLU A 156 -12.31 -1.61 0.00
N LEU A 157 -11.70 -0.61 -0.65
CA LEU A 157 -10.34 -0.16 -0.31
C LEU A 157 -10.32 0.51 1.07
N THR A 158 -9.28 0.20 1.84
CA THR A 158 -9.01 0.80 3.15
C THR A 158 -7.63 1.44 3.22
N LEU A 159 -7.34 2.13 4.33
CA LEU A 159 -6.02 2.69 4.61
C LEU A 159 -4.92 1.62 4.63
N ALA A 160 -5.26 0.37 4.98
CA ALA A 160 -4.35 -0.76 4.93
C ALA A 160 -3.90 -1.06 3.49
N ASP A 161 -4.84 -1.10 2.55
CA ASP A 161 -4.56 -1.32 1.13
C ASP A 161 -3.73 -0.18 0.54
N CYS A 162 -4.08 1.06 0.90
CA CYS A 162 -3.34 2.26 0.47
C CYS A 162 -1.86 2.21 0.92
N ASN A 163 -1.57 1.56 2.04
CA ASN A 163 -0.21 1.39 2.56
C ASN A 163 0.53 0.22 1.88
N LEU A 164 -0.14 -0.91 1.66
CA LEU A 164 0.47 -2.14 1.17
C LEU A 164 0.63 -2.15 -0.35
N LEU A 165 -0.42 -1.80 -1.11
CA LEU A 165 -0.44 -1.99 -2.57
C LEU A 165 0.70 -1.26 -3.31
N PRO A 166 1.06 0.00 -2.98
CA PRO A 166 2.20 0.66 -3.62
C PRO A 166 3.52 -0.07 -3.36
N LYS A 167 3.71 -0.60 -2.15
CA LYS A 167 4.91 -1.34 -1.77
C LYS A 167 4.97 -2.67 -2.52
N LEU A 168 3.87 -3.40 -2.54
CA LEU A 168 3.77 -4.71 -3.19
C LEU A 168 3.99 -4.61 -4.71
N HIS A 169 3.45 -3.56 -5.34
CA HIS A 169 3.70 -3.28 -6.76
C HIS A 169 5.19 -3.04 -7.05
N ILE A 170 5.88 -2.27 -6.19
CA ILE A 170 7.34 -2.08 -6.32
C ILE A 170 8.08 -3.42 -6.18
N VAL A 171 7.71 -4.26 -5.20
CA VAL A 171 8.31 -5.59 -5.02
C VAL A 171 8.18 -6.41 -6.31
N GLN A 172 6.97 -6.51 -6.87
CA GLN A 172 6.70 -7.27 -8.08
C GLN A 172 7.53 -6.79 -9.27
N VAL A 173 7.49 -5.48 -9.56
CA VAL A 173 8.17 -4.90 -10.73
C VAL A 173 9.69 -5.00 -10.61
N VAL A 174 10.24 -4.66 -9.43
CA VAL A 174 11.70 -4.61 -9.23
C VAL A 174 12.28 -6.02 -9.14
N CYS A 175 11.66 -6.94 -8.41
CA CYS A 175 12.14 -8.32 -8.35
C CYS A 175 12.12 -9.00 -9.72
N LYS A 176 11.05 -8.80 -10.50
CA LYS A 176 10.97 -9.33 -11.86
C LYS A 176 12.08 -8.76 -12.76
N LYS A 177 12.31 -7.45 -12.70
CA LYS A 177 13.28 -6.77 -13.57
C LYS A 177 14.73 -7.11 -13.24
N TYR A 178 15.09 -7.18 -11.96
CA TYR A 178 16.49 -7.23 -11.52
C TYR A 178 16.93 -8.60 -10.99
N ARG A 179 15.99 -9.48 -10.63
CA ARG A 179 16.28 -10.82 -10.10
C ARG A 179 15.59 -11.95 -10.86
N GLY A 180 14.72 -11.64 -11.83
CA GLY A 180 13.90 -12.66 -12.51
C GLY A 180 12.90 -13.36 -11.60
N PHE A 181 12.71 -12.85 -10.37
CA PHE A 181 11.80 -13.42 -9.39
C PHE A 181 10.37 -12.93 -9.64
N ASN A 182 9.44 -13.87 -9.77
CA ASN A 182 8.01 -13.60 -9.81
C ASN A 182 7.37 -14.12 -8.52
N ILE A 183 6.28 -13.48 -8.10
CA ILE A 183 5.46 -14.01 -7.01
C ILE A 183 4.88 -15.36 -7.48
N PRO A 184 5.02 -16.44 -6.69
CA PRO A 184 4.55 -17.76 -7.10
C PRO A 184 3.05 -17.80 -7.40
N GLU A 185 2.65 -18.56 -8.43
CA GLU A 185 1.24 -18.85 -8.75
C GLU A 185 0.51 -19.57 -7.61
N ALA A 186 1.26 -20.26 -6.74
CA ALA A 186 0.74 -20.88 -5.52
C ALA A 186 0.25 -19.86 -4.47
N PHE A 187 0.44 -18.55 -4.70
CA PHE A 187 -0.03 -17.47 -3.82
C PHE A 187 -1.16 -16.65 -4.50
N PRO A 188 -2.34 -17.27 -4.73
CA PRO A 188 -3.41 -16.67 -5.52
C PRO A 188 -3.94 -15.37 -4.90
N GLY A 189 -4.09 -15.29 -3.57
CA GLY A 189 -4.60 -14.10 -2.91
C GLY A 189 -3.66 -12.91 -3.11
N THR A 190 -2.35 -13.15 -2.97
CA THR A 190 -1.34 -12.12 -3.22
C THR A 190 -1.36 -11.64 -4.68
N LEU A 191 -1.48 -12.55 -5.64
CA LEU A 191 -1.53 -12.20 -7.06
C LEU A 191 -2.81 -11.43 -7.41
N GLU A 192 -3.96 -11.84 -6.90
CA GLU A 192 -5.22 -11.14 -7.12
C GLU A 192 -5.23 -9.73 -6.55
N SER A 193 -4.53 -9.51 -5.42
CA SER A 193 -4.36 -8.17 -4.83
C SER A 193 -3.54 -7.22 -5.73
N LEU A 194 -2.67 -7.79 -6.57
CA LEU A 194 -1.75 -7.04 -7.44
C LEU A 194 -2.31 -6.74 -8.82
N GLU A 195 -3.40 -7.37 -9.24
CA GLU A 195 -4.06 -7.17 -10.53
C GLU A 195 -4.94 -5.91 -10.51
N PRO A 196 -4.44 -4.73 -10.93
CA PRO A 196 -5.17 -3.48 -10.86
C PRO A 196 -5.80 -3.28 -12.24
N GLY A 197 -6.99 -3.85 -12.48
CA GLY A 197 -7.83 -3.35 -13.59
C GLY A 197 -8.59 -4.32 -14.48
N ARG A 198 -8.68 -5.63 -14.23
CA ARG A 198 -9.62 -6.48 -15.03
C ARG A 198 -11.04 -6.62 -14.47
N ARG A 199 -11.28 -6.35 -13.18
CA ARG A 199 -12.61 -6.61 -12.55
C ARG A 199 -13.07 -5.58 -11.50
N ARG A 200 -12.37 -4.45 -11.32
CA ARG A 200 -12.55 -3.59 -10.12
C ARG A 200 -13.05 -2.16 -10.39
N LEU A 201 -13.58 -1.88 -11.58
CA LEU A 201 -14.17 -0.56 -11.94
C LEU A 201 -15.48 -0.69 -12.76
N GLN A 202 -16.17 -1.84 -12.68
CA GLN A 202 -17.56 -1.98 -13.14
C GLN A 202 -18.45 -2.17 -11.93
#